data_AF-A0A154BN43-F1
#
_entry.id   AF-A0A154BN43-F1
#
_cell.length_a   1.000
_cell.length_b   1.000
_cell.length_c   1.000
_cell.angle_alpha   90.00
_cell.angle_beta   90.00
_cell.angle_gamma   90.00
#
_symmetry.space_group_name_H-M   'P 1'
#
loop_
_entity.id
_entity.type
_entity.pdbx_description
1 polymer ?
#
loop_
_entity_poly.entity_id
_entity_poly.type
_entity_poly.pdbx_seq_one_letter_code
_entity_poly.pdbx_strand_id
1 'polypeptide(L)'
;MESKIIDGILTVKVNMIQAVALAMMVFYLGHAIRNRLAFLQQFSIPAPVVGGLLFALLASILRLTGILALDIDSTLQTTLMLMFFTTIGIGASLVLLRKGGMPLVIFFFLTCVLAVGQNVLGIFLAKLTGIDPLLGIIAGAVTLMGGLGTGGAFGPLFEEWGVTGATTAAIASATFGMVAGNLMGGPFGEWCIKRYKVTTPAQQGVSMKEGEVFYAEEEAAVTGELLMINLGYIVVAMGFGSILSFYFTKMGITLPAYIGAC
;
A
#
# COMPACT_ATOMS: atom_id res chain seq x y z
N MET A 1 -6.98 17.31 26.26
CA MET A 1 -6.60 15.89 26.42
C MET A 1 -7.66 15.30 27.32
N GLU A 2 -8.66 14.64 26.75
CA GLU A 2 -9.71 13.98 27.54
C GLU A 2 -9.20 12.57 27.88
N SER A 3 -8.90 12.33 29.15
CA SER A 3 -8.63 10.99 29.66
C SER A 3 -9.90 10.44 30.30
N LYS A 4 -10.26 9.20 29.95
CA LYS A 4 -11.33 8.45 30.61
C LYS A 4 -10.75 7.14 31.11
N ILE A 5 -11.17 6.74 32.31
CA ILE A 5 -10.88 5.39 32.80
C ILE A 5 -11.99 4.49 32.27
N ILE A 6 -11.65 3.58 31.36
CA ILE A 6 -12.55 2.57 30.82
C ILE A 6 -11.94 1.22 31.22
N ASP A 7 -12.71 0.35 31.88
CA ASP A 7 -12.27 -0.96 32.37
C ASP A 7 -11.01 -0.94 33.27
N GLY A 8 -10.83 0.12 34.07
CA GLY A 8 -9.69 0.26 34.98
C GLY A 8 -8.37 0.71 34.33
N ILE A 9 -8.38 0.97 33.02
CA ILE A 9 -7.22 1.41 32.24
C ILE A 9 -7.36 2.89 31.89
N LEU A 10 -6.26 3.65 32.04
CA LEU A 10 -6.21 5.04 31.60
C LEU A 10 -6.31 5.08 30.07
N THR A 11 -7.46 5.49 29.54
CA THR A 11 -7.67 5.64 28.10
C THR A 11 -7.46 7.10 27.72
N VAL A 12 -6.44 7.37 26.91
CA VAL A 12 -6.14 8.70 26.40
C VAL A 12 -6.72 8.84 25.00
N LYS A 13 -7.63 9.80 24.82
CA LYS A 13 -8.11 10.18 23.50
C LYS A 13 -7.06 11.02 22.79
N VAL A 14 -6.58 10.50 21.67
CA VAL A 14 -5.65 11.16 20.75
C VAL A 14 -6.49 11.78 19.64
N ASN A 15 -6.63 13.10 19.67
CA ASN A 15 -7.44 13.80 18.67
C ASN A 15 -6.77 13.78 17.29
N MET A 16 -7.51 14.21 16.27
CA MET A 16 -7.06 14.23 14.88
C MET A 16 -5.66 14.85 14.66
N ILE A 17 -5.37 16.01 15.26
CA ILE A 17 -4.07 16.69 15.10
C ILE A 17 -2.95 15.88 15.79
N GLN A 18 -3.21 15.37 16.99
CA GLN A 18 -2.26 14.55 17.74
C GLN A 18 -2.00 13.21 17.04
N ALA A 19 -3.02 12.63 16.41
CA ALA A 19 -2.91 11.38 15.65
C ALA A 19 -1.97 11.55 14.45
N VAL A 20 -2.12 12.64 13.69
CA VAL A 20 -1.20 12.96 12.58
C VAL A 20 0.21 13.25 13.09
N ALA A 21 0.36 14.04 14.16
CA ALA A 21 1.66 14.31 14.76
C ALA A 21 2.36 13.01 15.21
N LEU A 22 1.62 12.11 15.85
CA LEU A 22 2.11 10.80 16.25
C LEU A 22 2.51 9.95 15.03
N ALA A 23 1.67 9.91 14.00
CA ALA A 23 1.97 9.19 12.76
C ALA A 23 3.26 9.72 12.10
N MET A 24 3.48 11.03 12.08
CA MET A 24 4.71 11.64 11.58
C MET A 24 5.93 11.26 12.42
N MET A 25 5.83 11.30 13.75
CA MET A 25 6.92 10.87 14.64
C MET A 25 7.28 9.40 14.41
N VAL A 26 6.26 8.54 14.32
CA VAL A 26 6.42 7.11 14.05
C VAL A 26 7.04 6.87 12.67
N PHE A 27 6.63 7.63 11.66
CA PHE A 27 7.22 7.60 10.32
C PHE A 27 8.70 7.97 10.33
N TYR A 28 9.08 9.08 10.97
CA TYR A 28 10.49 9.50 11.06
C TYR A 28 11.34 8.50 11.83
N LEU A 29 10.80 7.92 12.90
CA LEU A 29 11.45 6.83 13.63
C LEU A 29 11.69 5.62 12.72
N GLY A 30 10.66 5.17 12.00
CA GLY A 30 10.77 4.08 11.03
C GLY A 30 11.79 4.38 9.93
N HIS A 31 11.84 5.63 9.46
CA HIS A 31 12.81 6.09 8.46
C HIS A 31 14.24 6.06 9.00
N ALA A 32 14.47 6.55 10.22
CA ALA A 32 15.77 6.51 10.88
C ALA A 32 16.28 5.08 11.08
N ILE A 33 15.39 4.15 11.45
CA ILE A 33 15.74 2.73 11.62
C ILE A 33 16.05 2.08 10.28
N ARG A 34 15.18 2.28 9.28
CA ARG A 34 15.38 1.77 7.92
C ARG A 34 16.71 2.24 7.35
N ASN A 35 17.09 3.51 7.58
CA ASN A 35 18.33 4.06 7.03
C ASN A 35 19.61 3.53 7.69
N ARG A 36 19.51 2.96 8.88
CA ARG A 36 20.65 2.34 9.58
C ARG A 36 20.83 0.85 9.27
N LEU A 37 19.76 0.18 8.84
CA LEU A 37 19.77 -1.26 8.62
C LEU A 37 19.72 -1.58 7.13
N ALA A 38 20.87 -1.98 6.57
CA ALA A 38 21.00 -2.34 5.16
C ALA A 38 20.01 -3.44 4.73
N PHE A 39 19.70 -4.39 5.62
CA PHE A 39 18.68 -5.42 5.37
C PHE A 39 17.30 -4.81 5.04
N LEU A 40 16.84 -3.83 5.82
CA LEU A 40 15.52 -3.21 5.60
C LEU A 40 15.47 -2.44 4.27
N GLN A 41 16.60 -1.86 3.85
CA GLN A 41 16.73 -1.20 2.55
C GLN A 41 16.75 -2.21 1.40
N GLN A 42 17.54 -3.28 1.53
CA GLN A 42 17.71 -4.32 0.51
C GLN A 42 16.39 -5.01 0.19
N PHE A 43 15.55 -5.27 1.20
CA PHE A 43 14.22 -5.87 1.00
C PHE A 43 13.12 -4.86 0.68
N SER A 44 13.47 -3.57 0.48
CA SER A 44 12.55 -2.47 0.20
C SER A 44 11.42 -2.32 1.23
N ILE A 45 11.65 -2.71 2.49
CA ILE A 45 10.63 -2.62 3.53
C ILE A 45 10.29 -1.14 3.76
N PRO A 46 9.01 -0.73 3.65
CA PRO A 46 8.63 0.67 3.80
C PRO A 46 8.89 1.18 5.22
N ALA A 47 9.43 2.40 5.34
CA ALA A 47 9.62 3.07 6.63
C ALA A 47 8.33 3.17 7.48
N PRO A 48 7.13 3.46 6.91
CA PRO A 48 5.89 3.45 7.67
C PRO A 48 5.58 2.11 8.35
N VAL A 49 5.92 0.98 7.71
CA VAL A 49 5.67 -0.36 8.25
C VAL A 49 6.59 -0.62 9.44
N VAL A 50 7.87 -0.27 9.34
CA VAL A 50 8.85 -0.43 10.42
C VAL A 50 8.44 0.38 11.66
N GLY A 51 8.14 1.67 11.46
CA GLY A 51 7.71 2.55 12.55
C GLY A 51 6.37 2.09 13.14
N GLY A 52 5.39 1.82 12.28
CA GLY A 52 4.05 1.40 12.68
C GLY A 52 4.05 0.10 13.49
N LEU A 53 4.87 -0.89 13.11
CA LEU A 53 4.98 -2.15 13.86
C LEU A 53 5.58 -1.94 15.25
N LEU A 54 6.61 -1.10 15.37
CA LEU A 54 7.19 -0.75 16.68
C LEU A 54 6.17 -0.04 17.57
N PHE A 55 5.45 0.93 17.00
CA PHE A 55 4.39 1.62 17.72
C PHE A 55 3.27 0.66 18.14
N ALA A 56 2.80 -0.21 17.24
CA ALA A 56 1.76 -1.19 17.53
C ALA A 56 2.18 -2.17 18.63
N LEU A 57 3.45 -2.62 18.63
CA LEU A 57 3.98 -3.50 19.66
C LEU A 57 4.03 -2.79 21.03
N LEU A 58 4.53 -1.55 21.08
CA LEU A 58 4.53 -0.75 22.30
C LEU A 58 3.11 -0.50 22.82
N ALA A 59 2.20 -0.04 21.95
CA ALA A 59 0.80 0.21 22.31
C ALA A 59 0.10 -1.07 22.80
N SER A 60 0.41 -2.23 22.18
CA SER A 60 -0.12 -3.51 22.62
C SER A 60 0.38 -3.92 24.00
N ILE A 61 1.68 -3.74 24.29
CA ILE A 61 2.24 -4.02 25.63
C ILE A 61 1.61 -3.11 26.69
N LEU A 62 1.47 -1.81 26.41
CA LEU A 62 0.88 -0.85 27.33
C LEU A 62 -0.59 -1.17 27.63
N ARG A 63 -1.32 -1.67 26.63
CA ARG A 63 -2.71 -2.10 26.79
C ARG A 63 -2.82 -3.41 27.59
N LEU A 64 -1.99 -4.41 27.29
CA LEU A 64 -2.00 -5.71 27.97
C LEU A 64 -1.58 -5.62 29.45
N THR A 65 -0.69 -4.69 29.77
CA THR A 65 -0.25 -4.42 31.15
C THR A 65 -1.21 -3.53 31.94
N GLY A 66 -2.29 -3.05 31.31
CA GLY A 66 -3.30 -2.20 31.93
C GLY A 66 -2.84 -0.78 32.26
N ILE A 67 -1.68 -0.35 31.75
CA ILE A 67 -1.08 0.95 32.04
C ILE A 67 -1.80 2.06 31.26
N LEU A 68 -1.99 1.86 29.96
CA LEU A 68 -2.50 2.89 29.06
C LEU A 68 -3.19 2.26 27.84
N ALA A 69 -4.37 2.77 27.49
CA ALA A 69 -5.03 2.53 26.22
C ALA A 69 -5.05 3.83 25.40
N LEU A 70 -4.77 3.73 24.10
CA LEU A 70 -4.81 4.86 23.18
C LEU A 70 -6.05 4.71 22.27
N ASP A 71 -6.92 5.71 22.30
CA ASP A 71 -8.04 5.84 21.38
C ASP A 71 -7.67 6.88 20.33
N ILE A 72 -7.27 6.40 19.14
CA ILE A 72 -6.68 7.22 18.07
C ILE A 72 -7.75 7.57 17.04
N ASP A 73 -7.92 8.87 16.82
CA ASP A 73 -8.78 9.40 15.77
C ASP A 73 -8.21 9.07 14.38
N SER A 74 -8.95 8.26 13.60
CA SER A 74 -8.58 7.82 12.24
C SER A 74 -9.23 8.65 11.13
N THR A 75 -9.91 9.76 11.44
CA THR A 75 -10.69 10.55 10.46
C THR A 75 -9.88 10.96 9.23
N LEU A 76 -8.61 11.37 9.42
CA LEU A 76 -7.75 11.78 8.31
C LEU A 76 -7.12 10.63 7.52
N GLN A 77 -7.15 9.40 8.05
CA GLN A 77 -6.52 8.24 7.39
C GLN A 77 -7.09 8.04 5.99
N THR A 78 -8.42 7.99 5.86
CA THR A 78 -9.10 7.77 4.58
C THR A 78 -8.84 8.92 3.60
N THR A 79 -8.90 10.16 4.07
CA THR A 79 -8.65 11.36 3.25
C THR A 79 -7.21 11.38 2.70
N LEU A 80 -6.23 11.10 3.56
CA LEU A 80 -4.81 11.05 3.14
C LEU A 80 -4.53 9.86 2.22
N MET A 81 -5.17 8.72 2.44
CA MET A 81 -5.08 7.56 1.56
C MET A 81 -5.62 7.87 0.16
N LEU A 82 -6.78 8.52 0.07
CA LEU A 82 -7.37 8.98 -1.19
C LEU A 82 -6.44 9.94 -1.92
N MET A 83 -5.90 10.92 -1.21
CA MET A 83 -4.94 11.89 -1.75
C MET A 83 -3.70 11.20 -2.34
N PHE A 84 -3.12 10.25 -1.59
CA PHE A 84 -1.97 9.46 -2.05
C PHE A 84 -2.24 8.65 -3.31
N PHE A 85 -3.38 7.96 -3.39
CA PHE A 85 -3.71 7.21 -4.61
C PHE A 85 -4.03 8.12 -5.78
N THR A 86 -4.67 9.27 -5.52
CA THR A 86 -4.93 10.29 -6.56
C THR A 86 -3.62 10.78 -7.16
N THR A 87 -2.57 11.02 -6.36
CA THR A 87 -1.26 11.43 -6.91
C THR A 87 -0.60 10.34 -7.74
N ILE A 88 -0.73 9.07 -7.36
CA ILE A 88 -0.28 7.93 -8.18
C ILE A 88 -1.03 7.87 -9.51
N GLY A 89 -2.35 8.10 -9.48
CA GLY A 89 -3.20 8.13 -10.68
C GLY A 89 -2.80 9.24 -11.65
N ILE A 90 -2.61 10.46 -11.13
CA ILE A 90 -2.13 11.61 -11.93
C ILE A 90 -0.73 11.35 -12.51
N GLY A 91 0.15 10.67 -11.77
CA GLY A 91 1.48 10.28 -12.23
C GLY A 91 1.47 9.20 -13.32
N ALA A 92 0.33 8.57 -13.61
CA ALA A 92 0.23 7.54 -14.64
C ALA A 92 0.35 8.15 -16.04
N SER A 93 1.50 7.93 -16.69
CA SER A 93 1.74 8.43 -18.04
C SER A 93 0.95 7.64 -19.08
N LEU A 94 -0.10 8.24 -19.65
CA LEU A 94 -0.82 7.71 -20.81
C LEU A 94 0.11 7.45 -22.01
N VAL A 95 1.20 8.22 -22.12
CA VAL A 95 2.23 8.03 -23.15
C VAL A 95 2.98 6.72 -22.93
N LEU A 96 3.33 6.40 -21.69
CA LEU A 96 4.00 5.14 -21.35
C LEU A 96 3.08 3.94 -21.58
N LEU A 97 1.79 4.08 -21.21
CA LEU A 97 0.77 3.06 -21.47
C LEU A 97 0.64 2.77 -22.98
N ARG A 98 0.58 3.83 -23.81
CA ARG A 98 0.55 3.69 -25.28
C ARG A 98 1.83 3.09 -25.84
N LYS A 99 3.00 3.47 -25.34
CA LYS A 99 4.30 2.90 -25.73
C LYS A 99 4.41 1.41 -25.36
N GLY A 100 3.75 0.98 -24.30
CA GLY A 100 3.72 -0.43 -23.87
C GLY A 100 3.08 -1.38 -24.89
N GLY A 101 2.21 -0.88 -25.77
CA GLY A 101 1.70 -1.61 -26.93
C GLY A 101 1.13 -3.00 -26.62
N MET A 102 1.37 -3.96 -27.53
CA MET A 102 0.91 -5.35 -27.38
C MET A 102 1.51 -6.09 -26.17
N PRO A 103 2.80 -5.92 -25.82
CA PRO A 103 3.37 -6.51 -24.60
C PRO A 103 2.60 -6.14 -23.32
N LEU A 104 2.12 -4.90 -23.21
CA LEU A 104 1.34 -4.46 -22.05
C LEU A 104 -0.01 -5.17 -21.96
N VAL A 105 -0.68 -5.39 -23.09
CA VAL A 105 -1.97 -6.12 -23.13
C VAL A 105 -1.76 -7.58 -22.75
N ILE A 106 -0.70 -8.21 -23.26
CA ILE A 106 -0.34 -9.59 -22.91
C ILE A 106 -0.01 -9.68 -21.41
N PHE A 107 0.76 -8.73 -20.90
CA PHE A 107 1.09 -8.64 -19.47
C PHE A 107 -0.19 -8.50 -18.63
N PHE A 108 -1.11 -7.62 -18.99
CA PHE A 108 -2.39 -7.44 -18.32
C PHE A 108 -3.21 -8.74 -18.28
N PHE A 109 -3.31 -9.46 -19.41
CA PHE A 109 -4.04 -10.72 -19.42
C PHE A 109 -3.37 -11.79 -18.55
N LEU A 110 -2.04 -11.89 -18.61
CA LEU A 110 -1.28 -12.81 -17.77
C LEU A 110 -1.45 -12.50 -16.28
N THR A 111 -1.41 -11.22 -15.88
CA THR A 111 -1.64 -10.83 -14.49
C THR A 111 -3.07 -11.13 -14.08
N CYS A 112 -4.09 -10.90 -14.92
CA CYS A 112 -5.46 -11.31 -14.60
C CYS A 112 -5.57 -12.82 -14.33
N VAL A 113 -4.95 -13.66 -15.16
CA VAL A 113 -4.95 -15.12 -14.95
C VAL A 113 -4.23 -15.49 -13.65
N LEU A 114 -3.07 -14.88 -13.38
CA LEU A 114 -2.33 -15.09 -12.14
C LEU A 114 -3.11 -14.62 -10.91
N ALA A 115 -3.85 -13.51 -10.98
CA ALA A 115 -4.69 -13.01 -9.90
C ALA A 115 -5.79 -14.01 -9.55
N VAL A 116 -6.47 -14.55 -10.57
CA VAL A 116 -7.47 -15.62 -10.38
C VAL A 116 -6.81 -16.84 -9.74
N GLY A 117 -5.65 -17.27 -10.25
CA GLY A 117 -4.89 -18.39 -9.69
C GLY A 117 -4.48 -18.18 -8.22
N GLN A 118 -4.00 -16.99 -7.87
CA GLN A 118 -3.65 -16.61 -6.49
C GLN A 118 -4.85 -16.68 -5.56
N ASN A 119 -6.02 -16.20 -6.00
CA ASN A 119 -7.23 -16.26 -5.19
C ASN A 119 -7.74 -17.69 -5.03
N VAL A 120 -7.72 -18.51 -6.10
CA VAL A 120 -8.10 -19.92 -6.02
C VAL A 120 -7.19 -20.66 -5.04
N LEU A 121 -5.87 -20.46 -5.14
CA LEU A 121 -4.89 -21.07 -4.23
C LEU A 121 -5.07 -20.57 -2.79
N GLY A 122 -5.28 -19.26 -2.60
CA GLY A 122 -5.51 -18.67 -1.29
C GLY A 122 -6.77 -19.22 -0.61
N ILE A 123 -7.89 -19.29 -1.34
CA ILE A 123 -9.14 -19.91 -0.87
C ILE A 123 -8.92 -21.39 -0.53
N PHE A 124 -8.21 -22.12 -1.39
CA PHE A 124 -7.92 -23.53 -1.17
C PHE A 124 -7.11 -23.75 0.11
N LEU A 125 -6.04 -22.99 0.31
CA LEU A 125 -5.19 -23.07 1.50
C LEU A 125 -5.97 -22.65 2.76
N ALA A 126 -6.79 -21.59 2.70
CA ALA A 126 -7.63 -21.17 3.81
C ALA A 126 -8.61 -22.28 4.24
N LYS A 127 -9.24 -22.97 3.27
CA LYS A 127 -10.10 -24.11 3.55
C LYS A 127 -9.35 -25.28 4.19
N LEU A 128 -8.12 -25.56 3.75
CA LEU A 128 -7.28 -26.62 4.32
C LEU A 128 -6.88 -26.32 5.77
N THR A 129 -6.61 -25.06 6.10
CA THR A 129 -6.23 -24.64 7.45
C THR A 129 -7.41 -24.34 8.37
N GLY A 130 -8.64 -24.40 7.85
CA GLY A 130 -9.87 -24.12 8.61
C GLY A 130 -10.12 -22.63 8.86
N ILE A 131 -9.45 -21.74 8.11
CA ILE A 131 -9.58 -20.28 8.20
C ILE A 131 -10.61 -19.80 7.16
N ASP A 132 -11.22 -18.63 7.40
CA ASP A 132 -12.18 -18.03 6.47
C ASP A 132 -11.60 -17.91 5.04
N PRO A 133 -12.28 -18.44 4.00
CA PRO A 133 -11.85 -18.32 2.60
C PRO A 133 -11.55 -16.89 2.14
N LEU A 134 -12.24 -15.90 2.69
CA LEU A 134 -12.07 -14.48 2.38
C LEU A 134 -10.71 -13.96 2.85
N LEU A 135 -10.15 -14.49 3.95
CA LEU A 135 -8.77 -14.21 4.34
C LEU A 135 -7.77 -14.76 3.29
N GLY A 136 -8.11 -15.87 2.64
CA GLY A 136 -7.33 -16.40 1.52
C GLY A 136 -7.32 -15.47 0.31
N ILE A 137 -8.42 -14.78 0.02
CA ILE A 137 -8.50 -13.76 -1.04
C ILE A 137 -7.69 -12.51 -0.66
N ILE A 138 -7.82 -12.05 0.59
CA ILE A 138 -7.04 -10.92 1.12
C ILE A 138 -5.55 -11.20 1.02
N ALA A 139 -5.10 -12.35 1.50
CA ALA A 139 -3.71 -12.77 1.44
C ALA A 139 -3.24 -13.15 0.03
N GLY A 140 -4.16 -13.24 -0.93
CA GLY A 140 -3.92 -13.53 -2.34
C GLY A 140 -3.78 -12.26 -3.17
N ALA A 141 -4.54 -12.18 -4.27
CA ALA A 141 -4.35 -11.13 -5.27
C ALA A 141 -4.60 -9.71 -4.71
N VAL A 142 -5.50 -9.56 -3.74
CA VAL A 142 -5.83 -8.26 -3.14
C VAL A 142 -4.58 -7.57 -2.58
N THR A 143 -3.64 -8.32 -2.01
CA THR A 143 -2.44 -7.75 -1.37
C THR A 143 -1.15 -8.09 -2.09
N LEU A 144 -1.01 -9.30 -2.64
CA LEU A 144 0.20 -9.70 -3.36
C LEU A 144 0.33 -9.01 -4.71
N MET A 145 -0.79 -8.68 -5.36
CA MET A 145 -0.81 -7.87 -6.58
C MET A 145 -1.17 -6.42 -6.28
N GLY A 146 -2.19 -6.18 -5.44
CA GLY A 146 -2.69 -4.84 -5.14
C GLY A 146 -1.87 -4.04 -4.12
N GLY A 147 -0.94 -4.69 -3.40
CA GLY A 147 -0.06 -4.07 -2.41
C GLY A 147 -0.77 -3.55 -1.16
N LEU A 148 -0.05 -2.71 -0.41
CA LEU A 148 -0.56 -2.06 0.81
C LEU A 148 -1.78 -1.17 0.57
N GLY A 149 -1.93 -0.63 -0.65
CA GLY A 149 -3.04 0.22 -1.01
C GLY A 149 -4.37 -0.49 -1.12
N THR A 150 -4.40 -1.50 -1.98
CA THR A 150 -5.59 -2.34 -2.18
C THR A 150 -5.92 -3.09 -0.89
N GLY A 151 -4.90 -3.61 -0.17
CA GLY A 151 -5.09 -4.21 1.15
C GLY A 151 -5.66 -3.25 2.20
N GLY A 152 -5.18 -2.01 2.24
CA GLY A 152 -5.66 -0.99 3.18
C GLY A 152 -7.09 -0.52 2.91
N ALA A 153 -7.55 -0.59 1.67
CA ALA A 153 -8.92 -0.19 1.33
C ALA A 153 -9.94 -1.33 1.40
N PHE A 154 -9.56 -2.54 1.00
CA PHE A 154 -10.45 -3.70 1.06
C PHE A 154 -10.45 -4.38 2.43
N GLY A 155 -9.39 -4.27 3.22
CA GLY A 155 -9.32 -4.84 4.57
C GLY A 155 -10.54 -4.50 5.44
N PRO A 156 -10.88 -3.20 5.63
CA PRO A 156 -12.03 -2.81 6.43
C PRO A 156 -13.37 -3.34 5.88
N LEU A 157 -13.53 -3.37 4.55
CA LEU A 157 -14.75 -3.91 3.91
C LEU A 157 -14.95 -5.40 4.24
N PHE A 158 -13.87 -6.17 4.27
CA PHE A 158 -13.94 -7.58 4.64
C PHE A 158 -14.21 -7.77 6.14
N GLU A 159 -13.72 -6.87 6.99
CA GLU A 159 -14.07 -6.86 8.43
C GLU A 159 -15.56 -6.55 8.63
N GLU A 160 -16.14 -5.64 7.83
CA GLU A 160 -17.59 -5.38 7.81
C GLU A 160 -18.39 -6.62 7.38
N TRP A 161 -17.83 -7.48 6.52
CA TRP A 161 -18.41 -8.77 6.15
C TRP A 161 -18.25 -9.87 7.20
N GLY A 162 -17.64 -9.55 8.35
CA GLY A 162 -17.48 -10.46 9.49
C GLY A 162 -16.13 -11.17 9.54
N VAL A 163 -15.18 -10.82 8.67
CA VAL A 163 -13.84 -11.43 8.63
C VAL A 163 -12.93 -10.70 9.62
N THR A 164 -12.81 -11.23 10.83
CA THR A 164 -11.99 -10.62 11.88
C THR A 164 -10.51 -10.54 11.47
N GLY A 165 -9.92 -9.33 11.58
CA GLY A 165 -8.49 -9.11 11.34
C GLY A 165 -8.09 -9.08 9.87
N ALA A 166 -9.04 -8.93 8.95
CA ALA A 166 -8.79 -8.83 7.52
C ALA A 166 -7.81 -7.69 7.18
N THR A 167 -7.91 -6.52 7.81
CA THR A 167 -7.00 -5.39 7.57
C THR A 167 -5.57 -5.72 8.00
N THR A 168 -5.42 -6.37 9.16
CA THR A 168 -4.11 -6.79 9.67
C THR A 168 -3.49 -7.85 8.78
N ALA A 169 -4.27 -8.87 8.39
CA ALA A 169 -3.84 -9.90 7.46
C ALA A 169 -3.43 -9.30 6.11
N ALA A 170 -4.13 -8.25 5.65
CA ALA A 170 -3.83 -7.59 4.40
C ALA A 170 -2.46 -6.90 4.41
N ILE A 171 -2.20 -6.09 5.45
CA ILE A 171 -0.94 -5.38 5.62
C ILE A 171 0.23 -6.36 5.78
N ALA A 172 0.03 -7.42 6.57
CA ALA A 172 1.04 -8.46 6.77
C ALA A 172 1.36 -9.19 5.45
N SER A 173 0.34 -9.59 4.71
CA SER A 173 0.50 -10.31 3.43
C SER A 173 1.15 -9.44 2.36
N ALA A 174 0.77 -8.15 2.26
CA ALA A 174 1.40 -7.21 1.33
C ALA A 174 2.89 -7.01 1.64
N THR A 175 3.25 -6.88 2.92
CA THR A 175 4.64 -6.73 3.35
C THR A 175 5.45 -7.99 3.05
N PHE A 176 4.88 -9.16 3.37
CA PHE A 176 5.51 -10.45 3.06
C PHE A 176 5.68 -10.64 1.55
N GLY A 177 4.64 -10.34 0.76
CA GLY A 177 4.64 -10.42 -0.69
C GLY A 177 5.73 -9.57 -1.33
N MET A 178 5.97 -8.37 -0.80
CA MET A 178 7.06 -7.50 -1.25
C MET A 178 8.44 -8.13 -0.99
N VAL A 179 8.66 -8.67 0.21
CA VAL A 179 9.93 -9.32 0.58
C VAL A 179 10.17 -10.57 -0.28
N ALA A 180 9.16 -11.44 -0.38
CA ALA A 180 9.22 -12.66 -1.18
C ALA A 180 9.39 -12.35 -2.67
N GLY A 181 8.66 -11.35 -3.18
CA GLY A 181 8.74 -10.87 -4.56
C GLY A 181 10.13 -10.34 -4.90
N ASN A 182 10.74 -9.55 -4.02
CA ASN A 182 12.11 -9.05 -4.21
C ASN A 182 13.14 -10.18 -4.20
N LEU A 183 12.99 -11.15 -3.30
CA LEU A 183 13.91 -12.29 -3.20
C LEU A 183 13.83 -13.21 -4.42
N MET A 184 12.62 -13.45 -4.95
CA MET A 184 12.40 -14.34 -6.08
C MET A 184 12.60 -13.65 -7.44
N GLY A 185 12.25 -12.38 -7.55
CA GLY A 185 12.23 -11.62 -8.81
C GLY A 185 13.61 -11.40 -9.40
N GLY A 186 14.61 -11.06 -8.58
CA GLY A 186 15.98 -10.83 -9.04
C GLY A 186 16.60 -12.07 -9.71
N PRO A 187 16.70 -13.21 -9.00
CA PRO A 187 17.23 -14.45 -9.56
C PRO A 187 16.44 -14.94 -10.78
N PHE A 188 15.11 -14.80 -10.77
CA PHE A 188 14.27 -15.19 -11.90
C PHE A 188 14.50 -14.31 -13.13
N GLY A 189 14.64 -12.99 -12.94
CA GLY A 189 14.99 -12.05 -14.00
C GLY A 189 16.34 -12.37 -14.61
N GLU A 190 17.36 -12.59 -13.77
CA GLU A 190 18.71 -12.98 -14.20
C GLU A 190 18.72 -14.29 -14.99
N TRP A 191 17.94 -15.28 -14.52
CA TRP A 191 17.78 -16.55 -15.22
C TRP A 191 17.14 -16.34 -16.61
N CYS A 192 16.08 -15.53 -16.72
CA CYS A 192 15.46 -15.19 -17.99
C CYS A 192 16.44 -14.51 -18.94
N ILE A 193 17.20 -13.51 -18.47
CA ILE A 193 18.20 -12.79 -19.27
C ILE A 193 19.24 -13.75 -19.83
N LYS A 194 19.81 -14.62 -18.99
CA LYS A 194 20.80 -15.62 -19.40
C LYS A 194 20.22 -16.65 -20.38
N ARG A 195 19.01 -17.15 -20.11
CA ARG A 195 18.38 -18.22 -20.89
C ARG A 195 17.92 -17.77 -22.26
N TYR A 196 17.41 -16.55 -22.38
CA TYR A 196 16.88 -15.97 -23.61
C TYR A 196 17.84 -14.98 -24.29
N LYS A 197 19.03 -14.74 -23.70
CA LYS A 197 20.07 -13.82 -24.21
C LYS A 197 19.50 -12.43 -24.50
N VAL A 198 18.65 -11.93 -23.60
CA VAL A 198 18.03 -10.61 -23.73
C VAL A 198 19.13 -9.55 -23.65
N THR A 199 19.17 -8.64 -24.62
CA THR A 199 20.12 -7.52 -24.61
C THR A 199 19.78 -6.59 -23.46
N THR A 200 20.71 -6.43 -22.52
CA THR A 200 20.52 -5.52 -21.39
C THR A 200 21.07 -4.13 -21.71
N PRO A 201 20.54 -3.05 -21.09
CA PRO A 201 21.08 -1.70 -21.25
C PRO A 201 22.57 -1.61 -20.91
N ALA A 202 23.02 -2.39 -19.92
CA ALA A 202 24.43 -2.51 -19.53
C ALA A 202 25.33 -3.03 -20.68
N GLN A 203 24.81 -3.93 -21.53
CA GLN A 203 25.53 -4.41 -22.73
C GLN A 203 25.58 -3.36 -23.85
N GLN A 204 24.71 -2.36 -23.83
CA GLN A 204 24.69 -1.24 -24.78
C GLN A 204 25.52 -0.04 -24.31
N GLY A 205 26.32 -0.18 -23.24
CA GLY A 205 27.12 0.92 -22.68
C GLY A 205 26.30 1.97 -21.94
N VAL A 206 25.02 1.72 -21.70
CA VAL A 206 24.17 2.59 -20.89
C VAL A 206 24.38 2.21 -19.42
N SER A 207 25.15 3.04 -18.70
CA SER A 207 25.32 2.91 -17.25
C SER A 207 24.02 3.34 -16.55
N MET A 208 23.11 2.39 -16.34
CA MET A 208 22.00 2.58 -15.42
C MET A 208 22.56 2.60 -13.99
N LYS A 209 22.37 3.71 -13.25
CA LYS A 209 22.59 3.69 -11.81
C LYS A 209 21.55 2.76 -11.18
N GLU A 210 21.97 1.91 -10.25
CA GLU A 210 21.07 1.08 -9.45
C GLU A 210 20.01 1.97 -8.78
N GLY A 211 18.73 1.79 -9.12
CA GLY A 211 17.60 2.45 -8.45
C GLY A 211 16.86 3.53 -9.26
N GLU A 212 17.27 3.86 -10.49
CA GLU A 212 16.49 4.77 -11.34
C GLU A 212 15.30 4.03 -11.97
N VAL A 213 14.15 4.16 -11.31
CA VAL A 213 12.84 3.94 -11.96
C VAL A 213 12.74 4.97 -13.09
N PHE A 214 12.30 4.56 -14.28
CA PHE A 214 12.08 5.43 -15.44
C PHE A 214 11.09 6.57 -15.13
N TYR A 215 11.57 7.62 -14.48
CA TYR A 215 11.02 8.95 -14.51
C TYR A 215 12.11 9.81 -15.13
N ALA A 216 12.06 9.96 -16.45
CA ALA A 216 12.70 11.09 -17.09
C ALA A 216 11.87 12.33 -16.74
N GLU A 217 11.95 12.77 -15.49
CA GLU A 217 11.59 14.13 -15.14
C GLU A 217 12.87 14.94 -15.20
N GLU A 218 12.89 15.95 -16.07
CA GLU A 218 13.76 17.10 -15.83
C GLU A 218 13.51 17.54 -14.39
N GLU A 219 14.58 17.77 -13.61
CA GLU A 219 14.50 18.37 -12.28
C GLU A 219 13.91 19.79 -12.40
N ALA A 220 12.61 19.90 -12.62
CA ALA A 220 11.89 21.14 -12.57
C ALA A 220 11.90 21.58 -11.10
N ALA A 221 12.42 22.78 -10.84
CA ALA A 221 12.45 23.34 -9.50
C ALA A 221 11.01 23.37 -8.94
N VAL A 222 10.78 22.65 -7.84
CA VAL A 222 9.49 22.65 -7.14
C VAL A 222 9.30 24.02 -6.50
N THR A 223 8.46 24.87 -7.11
CA THR A 223 8.07 26.15 -6.53
C THR A 223 6.84 25.98 -5.65
N GLY A 224 6.68 26.87 -4.64
CA GLY A 224 5.48 26.86 -3.79
C GLY A 224 4.18 27.06 -4.56
N GLU A 225 4.24 27.81 -5.67
CA GLU A 225 3.12 27.99 -6.59
C GLU A 225 2.74 26.68 -7.31
N LEU A 226 3.74 25.97 -7.86
CA LEU A 226 3.51 24.68 -8.51
C LEU A 226 2.92 23.65 -7.55
N LEU A 227 3.38 23.65 -6.29
CA LEU A 227 2.83 22.80 -5.24
C LEU A 227 1.36 23.11 -4.95
N MET A 228 0.97 24.38 -4.86
CA MET A 228 -0.42 24.79 -4.64
C MET A 228 -1.31 24.43 -5.84
N ILE A 229 -0.82 24.60 -7.06
CA ILE A 229 -1.52 24.20 -8.28
C ILE A 229 -1.76 22.68 -8.29
N ASN A 230 -0.73 21.89 -8.01
CA ASN A 230 -0.82 20.43 -7.98
C ASN A 230 -1.77 19.94 -6.88
N LEU A 231 -1.72 20.54 -5.69
CA LEU A 231 -2.69 20.27 -4.62
C LEU A 231 -4.12 20.60 -5.05
N GLY A 232 -4.32 21.71 -5.76
CA GLY A 232 -5.62 22.07 -6.35
C GLY A 232 -6.15 20.98 -7.28
N TYR A 233 -5.32 20.49 -8.21
CA TYR A 233 -5.70 19.39 -9.09
C TYR A 233 -6.04 18.11 -8.34
N ILE A 234 -5.26 17.75 -7.32
CA ILE A 234 -5.51 16.56 -6.49
C ILE A 234 -6.86 16.67 -5.78
N VAL A 235 -7.15 17.81 -5.14
CA VAL A 235 -8.42 18.01 -4.41
C VAL A 235 -9.62 17.99 -5.36
N VAL A 236 -9.49 18.60 -6.55
CA VAL A 236 -10.54 18.58 -7.57
C VAL A 236 -10.78 17.16 -8.08
N ALA A 237 -9.73 16.40 -8.37
CA ALA A 237 -9.82 14.99 -8.78
C ALA A 237 -10.47 14.12 -7.71
N MET A 238 -10.06 14.26 -6.44
CA MET A 238 -10.70 13.59 -5.30
C MET A 238 -12.20 13.93 -5.20
N GLY A 239 -12.55 15.20 -5.40
CA GLY A 239 -13.94 15.67 -5.40
C GLY A 239 -14.78 14.98 -6.47
N PHE A 240 -14.34 15.02 -7.74
CA PHE A 240 -15.01 14.32 -8.84
C PHE A 240 -15.05 12.81 -8.63
N GLY A 241 -13.95 12.22 -8.16
CA GLY A 241 -13.86 10.78 -7.92
C GLY A 241 -14.78 10.28 -6.82
N SER A 242 -15.04 11.10 -5.80
CA SER A 242 -16.01 10.77 -4.75
C SER A 242 -17.44 10.70 -5.29
N ILE A 243 -17.82 11.62 -6.18
CA ILE A 243 -19.13 11.64 -6.84
C ILE A 243 -19.28 10.42 -7.74
N LEU A 244 -18.25 10.13 -8.53
CA LEU A 244 -18.24 8.98 -9.43
C LEU A 244 -18.36 7.65 -8.65
N SER A 245 -17.58 7.51 -7.57
CA SER A 245 -17.63 6.34 -6.70
C SER A 245 -19.02 6.15 -6.09
N PHE A 246 -19.69 7.23 -5.68
CA PHE A 246 -21.06 7.17 -5.16
C PHE A 246 -22.05 6.59 -6.18
N TYR A 247 -21.95 6.96 -7.46
CA TYR A 247 -22.80 6.41 -8.51
C TYR A 247 -22.49 4.93 -8.78
N PHE A 248 -21.23 4.52 -8.78
CA PHE A 248 -20.87 3.11 -8.93
C PHE A 248 -21.39 2.24 -7.77
N THR A 249 -21.26 2.70 -6.53
CA THR A 249 -21.81 2.00 -5.37
C THR A 249 -23.32 1.85 -5.46
N LYS A 250 -24.04 2.87 -5.96
CA LYS A 250 -25.49 2.79 -6.22
C LYS A 250 -25.87 1.77 -7.30
N MET A 251 -24.99 1.49 -8.26
CA MET A 251 -25.17 0.45 -9.26
C MET A 251 -24.84 -0.95 -8.73
N GLY A 252 -24.47 -1.09 -7.45
CA GLY A 252 -24.10 -2.36 -6.83
C GLY A 252 -22.66 -2.78 -7.09
N ILE A 253 -21.82 -1.89 -7.63
CA ILE A 253 -20.41 -2.16 -7.90
C ILE A 253 -19.58 -1.69 -6.70
N THR A 254 -18.96 -2.62 -5.97
CA THR A 254 -18.08 -2.32 -4.83
C THR A 254 -16.68 -1.96 -5.31
N LEU A 255 -16.37 -0.67 -5.39
CA LEU A 255 -15.04 -0.16 -5.71
C LEU A 255 -14.52 0.66 -4.54
N PRO A 256 -13.23 0.52 -4.17
CA PRO A 256 -12.57 1.46 -3.29
C PRO A 256 -12.72 2.88 -3.83
N ALA A 257 -13.02 3.83 -2.95
CA ALA A 257 -13.22 5.23 -3.31
C ALA A 257 -12.00 5.85 -4.01
N TYR A 258 -10.79 5.31 -3.81
CA TYR A 258 -9.60 5.79 -4.50
C TYR A 258 -9.60 5.45 -6.00
N ILE A 259 -10.28 4.38 -6.44
CA ILE A 259 -10.33 4.04 -7.87
C ILE A 259 -11.06 5.12 -8.68
N GLY A 260 -12.10 5.73 -8.10
CA GLY A 260 -12.79 6.84 -8.75
C GLY A 260 -11.97 8.14 -8.76
N ALA A 261 -11.04 8.31 -7.81
CA ALA A 261 -10.23 9.52 -7.66
C ALA A 261 -8.92 9.49 -8.46
N CYS A 262 -8.46 8.30 -8.87
CA CYS A 262 -7.26 8.07 -9.68
C CYS A 262 -7.47 8.34 -11.17
#